data_AF-A0A1G8DLB5-F1
#
_entry.id   AF-A0A1G8DLB5-F1
#
_cell.length_a   1.000
_cell.length_b   1.000
_cell.length_c   1.000
_cell.angle_alpha   90.00
_cell.angle_beta   90.00
_cell.angle_gamma   90.00
#
_symmetry.space_group_name_H-M   'P 1'
#
loop_
_entity.id
_entity.type
_entity.pdbx_description
1 polymer ?
#
loop_
_entity_poly.entity_id
_entity_poly.type
_entity_poly.pdbx_seq_one_letter_code
_entity_poly.pdbx_strand_id
1 'polypeptide(L)'
;MDKQPQKLKKRKENSLSGDNSKLTRSAIVGTIIATVIASTPLLFLVHESVPDTLVWDTFFGTYESGLWESAQYAMWVYTGKIIPLILLAIWFFTCKHWWYHVLLVPIVMYTFQMITSVNAEFKNQDENQLLYLLPVLAIVVPSIYLIRAKMFNKINTADKTLEELEEEFMIKPKGVWGKIKQYF
;
A
#
# COMPACT_ATOMS: atom_id res chain seq x y z
N MET A 1 52.40 16.80 -2.34
CA MET A 1 51.54 15.94 -1.48
C MET A 1 50.06 16.32 -1.70
N ASP A 2 49.61 16.43 -2.97
CA ASP A 2 48.43 17.27 -3.31
C ASP A 2 47.20 16.51 -3.84
N LYS A 3 47.22 15.18 -3.85
CA LYS A 3 46.13 14.37 -4.46
C LYS A 3 44.91 14.14 -3.54
N GLN A 4 45.04 14.32 -2.23
CA GLN A 4 43.92 14.15 -1.29
C GLN A 4 42.81 15.22 -1.38
N PRO A 5 43.10 16.54 -1.46
CA PRO A 5 42.04 17.56 -1.49
C PRO A 5 41.16 17.46 -2.76
N GLN A 6 41.75 17.08 -3.89
CA GLN A 6 41.04 16.94 -5.17
C GLN A 6 40.10 15.72 -5.17
N LYS A 7 40.46 14.63 -4.49
CA LYS A 7 39.63 13.43 -4.34
C LYS A 7 38.40 13.68 -3.45
N LEU A 8 38.57 14.48 -2.39
CA LEU A 8 37.48 14.89 -1.49
C LEU A 8 36.47 15.81 -2.20
N LYS A 9 36.95 16.77 -3.01
CA LYS A 9 36.08 17.68 -3.76
C LYS A 9 35.22 16.94 -4.79
N LYS A 10 35.81 16.02 -5.56
CA LYS A 10 35.12 15.19 -6.56
C LYS A 10 34.09 14.24 -5.93
N ARG A 11 34.37 13.71 -4.74
CA ARG A 11 33.41 12.88 -3.98
C ARG A 11 32.20 13.70 -3.51
N LYS A 12 32.42 14.94 -3.07
CA LYS A 12 31.37 15.85 -2.59
C LYS A 12 30.46 16.33 -3.73
N GLU A 13 31.03 16.65 -4.90
CA GLU A 13 30.28 16.96 -6.11
C GLU A 13 29.42 15.77 -6.58
N ASN A 14 30.00 14.56 -6.65
CA ASN A 14 29.24 13.38 -7.05
C ASN A 14 28.10 13.03 -6.07
N SER A 15 28.27 13.26 -4.77
CA SER A 15 27.19 13.08 -3.79
C SER A 15 26.09 14.14 -3.94
N LEU A 16 26.44 15.39 -4.26
CA LEU A 16 25.47 16.47 -4.44
C LEU A 16 24.64 16.26 -5.72
N SER A 17 25.29 15.88 -6.83
CA SER A 17 24.60 15.60 -8.10
C SER A 17 23.65 14.41 -7.99
N GLY A 18 24.05 13.35 -7.29
CA GLY A 18 23.18 12.20 -7.04
C GLY A 18 21.99 12.52 -6.13
N ASP A 19 22.18 13.38 -5.13
CA ASP A 19 21.10 13.81 -4.23
C ASP A 19 20.08 14.70 -4.94
N ASN A 20 20.55 15.66 -5.75
CA ASN A 20 19.69 16.50 -6.59
C ASN A 20 18.85 15.69 -7.58
N SER A 21 19.42 14.64 -8.20
CA SER A 21 18.66 13.74 -9.10
C SER A 21 17.58 12.91 -8.37
N LYS A 22 17.79 12.56 -7.10
CA LYS A 22 16.81 11.84 -6.29
C LYS A 22 15.69 12.76 -5.83
N LEU A 23 16.03 13.97 -5.40
CA LEU A 23 15.09 15.02 -5.00
C LEU A 23 14.15 15.40 -6.15
N THR A 24 14.71 15.64 -7.34
CA THR A 24 13.92 15.94 -8.55
C THR A 24 13.00 14.79 -8.95
N ARG A 25 13.48 13.53 -8.91
CA ARG A 25 12.63 12.37 -9.20
C ARG A 25 11.48 12.21 -8.20
N SER A 26 11.75 12.41 -6.91
CA SER A 26 10.71 12.38 -5.87
C SER A 26 9.68 13.49 -6.06
N ALA A 27 10.12 14.68 -6.49
CA ALA A 27 9.22 15.80 -6.78
C ALA A 27 8.31 15.48 -7.97
N ILE A 28 8.87 14.96 -9.08
CA ILE A 28 8.10 14.58 -10.27
C ILE A 28 7.03 13.53 -9.93
N VAL A 29 7.40 12.48 -9.19
CA VAL A 29 6.45 11.44 -8.77
C VAL A 29 5.35 12.02 -7.88
N GLY A 30 5.71 12.89 -6.92
CA GLY A 30 4.75 13.57 -6.07
C GLY A 30 3.77 14.44 -6.85
N THR A 31 4.25 15.19 -7.84
CA THR A 31 3.41 16.02 -8.71
C THR A 31 2.44 15.16 -9.54
N ILE A 32 2.90 14.06 -10.15
CA ILE A 32 2.03 13.16 -10.92
C ILE A 32 0.91 12.61 -10.03
N ILE A 33 1.25 12.12 -8.85
CA ILE A 33 0.28 11.58 -7.89
C ILE A 33 -0.72 12.67 -7.47
N ALA A 34 -0.25 13.87 -7.15
CA ALA A 34 -1.09 15.00 -6.76
C ALA A 34 -2.04 15.41 -7.89
N THR A 35 -1.59 15.43 -9.14
CA THR A 35 -2.44 15.73 -10.30
C THR A 35 -3.52 14.67 -10.48
N VAL A 36 -3.19 13.37 -10.33
CA VAL A 36 -4.19 12.29 -10.41
C VAL A 36 -5.26 12.47 -9.33
N ILE A 37 -4.86 12.72 -8.07
CA ILE A 37 -5.81 12.95 -6.97
C ILE A 37 -6.64 14.21 -7.22
N ALA A 38 -6.04 15.31 -7.67
CA ALA A 38 -6.75 16.55 -7.99
C ALA A 38 -7.75 16.39 -9.14
N SER A 39 -7.47 15.48 -10.08
CA SER A 39 -8.35 15.17 -11.21
C SER A 39 -9.55 14.29 -10.83
N THR A 40 -9.64 13.81 -9.58
CA THR A 40 -10.73 12.93 -9.11
C THR A 40 -12.14 13.42 -9.48
N PRO A 41 -12.50 14.71 -9.29
CA PRO A 41 -13.83 15.19 -9.68
C PRO A 41 -14.08 15.06 -11.18
N LEU A 42 -13.07 15.31 -12.01
CA LEU A 42 -13.17 15.16 -13.47
C LEU A 42 -13.31 13.69 -13.87
N LEU A 43 -12.57 12.79 -13.22
CA LEU A 43 -12.69 11.35 -13.44
C LEU A 43 -14.11 10.86 -13.11
N PHE A 44 -14.74 11.41 -12.06
CA PHE A 44 -16.13 11.10 -11.74
C PHE A 44 -17.10 11.54 -12.83
N LEU A 45 -16.83 12.63 -13.56
CA LEU A 45 -17.71 13.11 -14.64
C LEU A 45 -17.58 12.32 -15.94
N VAL A 46 -16.55 11.46 -16.08
CA VAL A 46 -16.32 10.70 -17.33
C VAL A 46 -17.53 9.86 -17.73
N HIS A 47 -18.28 9.31 -16.76
CA HIS A 47 -19.47 8.53 -17.05
C HIS A 47 -20.55 9.34 -17.81
N GLU A 48 -20.64 10.67 -17.63
CA GLU A 48 -21.61 11.51 -18.32
C GLU A 48 -21.34 11.63 -19.83
N SER A 49 -20.10 11.35 -20.26
CA SER A 49 -19.75 11.32 -21.69
C SER A 49 -20.19 10.04 -22.41
N VAL A 50 -20.66 9.04 -21.65
CA VAL A 50 -21.12 7.75 -22.16
C VAL A 50 -22.59 7.89 -22.57
N PRO A 51 -22.99 7.40 -23.76
CA PRO A 51 -24.37 7.48 -24.20
C PRO A 51 -25.30 6.62 -23.31
N ASP A 52 -26.50 7.13 -23.08
CA ASP A 52 -27.59 6.43 -22.40
C ASP A 52 -28.26 5.41 -23.34
N THR A 53 -27.53 4.36 -23.69
CA THR A 53 -27.95 3.32 -24.62
C THR A 53 -27.55 1.94 -24.10
N LEU A 54 -28.34 0.91 -24.42
CA LEU A 54 -28.06 -0.49 -24.04
C LEU A 54 -26.72 -0.98 -24.61
N VAL A 55 -26.44 -0.62 -25.87
CA VAL A 55 -25.23 -1.02 -26.60
C VAL A 55 -24.44 0.24 -26.91
N TRP A 56 -23.23 0.32 -26.37
CA TRP A 56 -22.30 1.42 -26.61
C TRP A 56 -21.14 0.93 -27.48
N ASP A 57 -21.09 1.42 -28.71
CA ASP A 57 -20.01 1.11 -29.63
C ASP A 57 -18.86 2.12 -29.47
N THR A 58 -17.65 1.62 -29.22
CA THR A 58 -16.46 2.45 -29.01
C THR A 58 -15.33 2.01 -29.92
N PHE A 59 -14.32 2.87 -30.05
CA PHE A 59 -13.09 2.52 -30.78
C PHE A 59 -12.39 1.25 -30.23
N PHE A 60 -12.60 0.91 -28.95
CA PHE A 60 -12.00 -0.25 -28.30
C PHE A 60 -12.88 -1.51 -28.36
N GLY A 61 -14.08 -1.41 -28.93
CA GLY A 61 -15.06 -2.49 -29.02
C GLY A 61 -16.45 -2.06 -28.56
N THR A 62 -17.39 -3.01 -28.65
CA THR A 62 -18.79 -2.80 -28.29
C THR A 62 -19.03 -3.27 -26.85
N TYR A 63 -19.60 -2.40 -26.02
CA TYR A 63 -20.03 -2.70 -24.65
C TYR A 63 -21.56 -2.85 -24.61
N GLU A 64 -22.05 -3.91 -23.98
CA GLU A 64 -23.48 -4.14 -23.76
C GLU A 64 -23.76 -4.06 -22.25
N SER A 65 -24.66 -3.17 -21.85
CA SER A 65 -24.92 -2.89 -20.43
C SER A 65 -25.75 -3.97 -19.73
N GLY A 66 -26.29 -4.95 -20.47
CA GLY A 66 -27.05 -6.07 -19.91
C GLY A 66 -28.14 -5.62 -18.91
N LEU A 67 -28.05 -6.13 -17.68
CA LEU A 67 -29.00 -5.87 -16.58
C LEU A 67 -29.07 -4.40 -16.13
N TRP A 68 -28.10 -3.57 -16.51
CA TRP A 68 -28.06 -2.15 -16.12
C TRP A 68 -28.92 -1.27 -17.04
N GLU A 69 -29.42 -1.81 -18.16
CA GLU A 69 -30.26 -1.16 -19.19
C GLU A 69 -29.65 0.08 -19.90
N SER A 70 -28.64 0.70 -19.29
CA SER A 70 -27.95 1.89 -19.74
C SER A 70 -26.43 1.73 -19.57
N ALA A 71 -25.68 1.92 -20.65
CA ALA A 71 -24.22 1.96 -20.60
C ALA A 71 -23.70 3.10 -19.73
N GLN A 72 -24.38 4.26 -19.74
CA GLN A 72 -24.06 5.39 -18.88
C GLN A 72 -24.17 5.02 -17.40
N TYR A 73 -25.26 4.35 -17.02
CA TYR A 73 -25.47 3.92 -15.64
C TYR A 73 -24.43 2.87 -15.20
N ALA A 74 -24.13 1.88 -16.05
CA ALA A 74 -23.09 0.90 -15.76
C ALA A 74 -21.72 1.58 -15.55
N MET A 75 -21.34 2.52 -16.41
CA MET A 75 -20.09 3.27 -16.31
C MET A 75 -20.04 4.15 -15.06
N TRP A 76 -21.16 4.71 -14.62
CA TRP A 76 -21.25 5.41 -13.33
C TRP A 76 -20.95 4.49 -12.15
N VAL A 77 -21.55 3.29 -12.15
CA VAL A 77 -21.34 2.28 -11.10
C VAL A 77 -19.90 1.80 -11.05
N TYR A 78 -19.28 1.56 -12.21
CA TYR A 78 -17.87 1.18 -12.31
C TYR A 78 -16.96 2.31 -11.85
N THR A 79 -17.21 3.54 -12.30
CA THR A 79 -16.45 4.73 -11.89
C THR A 79 -16.49 4.92 -10.37
N GLY A 80 -17.67 4.72 -9.76
CA GLY A 80 -17.87 4.79 -8.31
C GLY A 80 -17.09 3.73 -7.50
N LYS A 81 -16.60 2.66 -8.13
CA LYS A 81 -15.78 1.63 -7.48
C LYS A 81 -14.30 1.74 -7.84
N ILE A 82 -13.99 2.03 -9.12
CA ILE A 82 -12.64 2.16 -9.64
C ILE A 82 -11.92 3.36 -9.02
N ILE A 83 -12.58 4.52 -8.92
CA ILE A 83 -11.93 5.72 -8.39
C ILE A 83 -11.50 5.53 -6.92
N PRO A 84 -12.38 5.09 -6.00
CA PRO A 84 -11.95 4.77 -4.64
C PRO A 84 -10.83 3.74 -4.58
N LEU A 85 -10.87 2.71 -5.44
CA LEU A 85 -9.82 1.69 -5.49
C LEU A 85 -8.46 2.29 -5.90
N ILE A 86 -8.43 3.17 -6.91
CA ILE A 86 -7.22 3.88 -7.34
C ILE A 86 -6.68 4.77 -6.21
N LEU A 87 -7.56 5.54 -5.54
CA LEU A 87 -7.15 6.41 -4.44
C LEU A 87 -6.60 5.60 -3.25
N LEU A 88 -7.23 4.48 -2.91
CA LEU A 88 -6.75 3.57 -1.87
C LEU A 88 -5.42 2.92 -2.25
N ALA A 89 -5.24 2.52 -3.51
CA ALA A 89 -3.98 1.97 -4.01
C ALA A 89 -2.85 3.01 -3.94
N ILE A 90 -3.10 4.24 -4.40
CA ILE A 90 -2.17 5.35 -4.27
C ILE A 90 -1.82 5.57 -2.80
N TRP A 91 -2.82 5.60 -1.91
CA TRP A 91 -2.58 5.79 -0.49
C TRP A 91 -1.77 4.64 0.10
N PHE A 92 -2.06 3.40 -0.25
CA PHE A 92 -1.31 2.22 0.21
C PHE A 92 0.17 2.30 -0.17
N PHE A 93 0.50 2.65 -1.42
CA PHE A 93 1.89 2.72 -1.87
C PHE A 93 2.65 3.97 -1.40
N THR A 94 1.94 5.06 -1.11
CA THR A 94 2.55 6.32 -0.66
C THR A 94 2.63 6.45 0.86
N CYS A 95 1.78 5.72 1.60
CA CYS A 95 1.74 5.75 3.05
C CYS A 95 3.00 5.11 3.65
N LYS A 96 3.72 5.87 4.48
CA LYS A 96 4.90 5.39 5.22
C LYS A 96 4.56 4.96 6.65
N HIS A 97 3.29 5.02 7.04
CA HIS A 97 2.87 4.68 8.39
C HIS A 97 2.73 3.17 8.55
N TRP A 98 3.02 2.65 9.74
CA TRP A 98 2.99 1.21 10.04
C TRP A 98 1.61 0.56 9.85
N TRP A 99 0.52 1.32 9.95
CA TRP A 99 -0.85 0.83 9.85
C TRP A 99 -1.36 0.73 8.40
N TYR A 100 -0.58 1.11 7.39
CA TYR A 100 -1.02 1.13 5.99
C TYR A 100 -1.59 -0.21 5.48
N HIS A 101 -1.18 -1.34 6.07
CA HIS A 101 -1.75 -2.66 5.79
C HIS A 101 -3.26 -2.76 6.02
N VAL A 102 -3.84 -1.91 6.87
CA VAL A 102 -5.30 -1.80 7.06
C VAL A 102 -6.00 -1.44 5.75
N LEU A 103 -5.37 -0.65 4.88
CA LEU A 103 -5.93 -0.27 3.58
C LEU A 103 -6.11 -1.46 2.64
N LEU A 104 -5.46 -2.60 2.90
CA LEU A 104 -5.65 -3.82 2.13
C LEU A 104 -7.08 -4.36 2.26
N VAL A 105 -7.74 -4.16 3.41
CA VAL A 105 -9.13 -4.56 3.64
C VAL A 105 -10.10 -3.87 2.65
N PRO A 106 -10.18 -2.53 2.58
CA PRO A 106 -11.05 -1.87 1.61
C PRO A 106 -10.59 -2.08 0.16
N ILE A 107 -9.29 -2.22 -0.12
CA ILE A 107 -8.80 -2.56 -1.48
C ILE A 107 -9.38 -3.90 -1.94
N VAL A 108 -9.30 -4.93 -1.11
CA VAL A 108 -9.88 -6.25 -1.42
C VAL A 108 -11.39 -6.16 -1.55
N MET A 109 -12.06 -5.42 -0.65
CA MET A 109 -13.50 -5.22 -0.71
C MET A 109 -13.95 -4.61 -2.04
N TYR A 110 -13.34 -3.50 -2.47
CA TYR A 110 -13.67 -2.85 -3.75
C TYR A 110 -13.30 -3.72 -4.94
N THR A 111 -12.18 -4.46 -4.88
CA THR A 111 -11.79 -5.41 -5.93
C THR A 111 -12.81 -6.52 -6.07
N PHE A 112 -13.27 -7.08 -4.95
CA PHE A 112 -14.31 -8.10 -4.95
C PHE A 112 -15.60 -7.53 -5.54
N GLN A 113 -16.07 -6.39 -5.04
CA GLN A 113 -17.27 -5.72 -5.57
C GLN A 113 -17.20 -5.44 -7.07
N MET A 114 -16.02 -5.10 -7.60
CA MET A 114 -15.82 -4.93 -9.05
C MET A 114 -16.00 -6.24 -9.81
N ILE A 115 -15.38 -7.33 -9.34
CA ILE A 115 -15.49 -8.65 -9.95
C ILE A 115 -16.95 -9.13 -9.91
N THR A 116 -17.63 -8.97 -8.78
CA THR A 116 -19.04 -9.34 -8.63
C THR A 116 -19.95 -8.51 -9.53
N SER A 117 -19.68 -7.21 -9.70
CA SER A 117 -20.48 -6.36 -10.59
C SER A 117 -20.35 -6.77 -12.06
N VAL A 118 -19.15 -7.15 -12.50
CA VAL A 118 -18.95 -7.69 -13.86
C VAL A 118 -19.60 -9.07 -14.00
N ASN A 119 -19.43 -9.96 -13.01
CA ASN A 119 -19.99 -11.31 -13.06
C ASN A 119 -21.53 -11.34 -12.96
N ALA A 120 -22.13 -10.41 -12.22
CA ALA A 120 -23.58 -10.28 -12.09
C ALA A 120 -24.25 -9.98 -13.44
N GLU A 121 -23.55 -9.31 -14.37
CA GLU A 121 -24.02 -9.15 -15.75
C GLU A 121 -24.11 -10.51 -16.49
N PHE A 122 -23.33 -11.52 -16.08
CA PHE A 122 -23.26 -12.82 -16.75
C PHE A 122 -24.04 -13.94 -16.06
N LYS A 123 -24.23 -13.91 -14.72
CA LYS A 123 -25.04 -14.89 -13.96
C LYS A 123 -25.59 -14.28 -12.67
N ASN A 124 -26.86 -14.62 -12.35
CA ASN A 124 -27.46 -14.41 -11.03
C ASN A 124 -26.70 -15.21 -9.96
N GLN A 125 -25.66 -14.62 -9.35
CA GLN A 125 -24.97 -15.19 -8.21
C GLN A 125 -25.41 -14.48 -6.93
N ASP A 126 -26.03 -15.23 -6.02
CA ASP A 126 -26.20 -14.82 -4.62
C ASP A 126 -24.82 -14.80 -3.95
N GLU A 127 -24.19 -13.63 -3.90
CA GLU A 127 -22.81 -13.49 -3.44
C GLU A 127 -22.70 -13.08 -1.97
N ASN A 128 -22.24 -14.00 -1.13
CA ASN A 128 -21.86 -13.74 0.26
C ASN A 128 -20.48 -13.05 0.33
N GLN A 129 -20.41 -11.77 -0.05
CA GLN A 129 -19.16 -10.98 -0.09
C GLN A 129 -18.38 -11.02 1.24
N LEU A 130 -19.09 -11.08 2.37
CA LEU A 130 -18.50 -11.16 3.70
C LEU A 130 -17.63 -12.43 3.90
N LEU A 131 -18.04 -13.56 3.31
CA LEU A 131 -17.31 -14.82 3.45
C LEU A 131 -15.96 -14.80 2.73
N TYR A 132 -15.87 -14.08 1.60
CA TYR A 132 -14.62 -13.88 0.87
C TYR A 132 -13.68 -12.88 1.55
N LEU A 133 -14.21 -11.94 2.33
CA LEU A 133 -13.41 -10.96 3.07
C LEU A 133 -12.75 -11.55 4.33
N LEU A 134 -13.34 -12.59 4.92
CA LEU A 134 -12.86 -13.23 6.15
C LEU A 134 -11.40 -13.71 6.08
N PRO A 135 -10.96 -14.45 5.04
CA PRO A 135 -9.55 -14.87 4.89
C PRO A 135 -8.58 -13.69 4.82
N VAL A 136 -8.98 -12.60 4.17
CA VAL A 136 -8.15 -11.40 4.05
C VAL A 136 -8.00 -10.71 5.40
N LEU A 137 -9.10 -10.57 6.16
CA LEU A 137 -9.06 -10.06 7.53
C LEU A 137 -8.18 -10.94 8.44
N ALA A 138 -8.25 -12.26 8.29
CA ALA A 138 -7.44 -13.21 9.04
C ALA A 138 -5.93 -13.07 8.76
N ILE A 139 -5.51 -12.52 7.62
CA ILE A 139 -4.11 -12.23 7.30
C ILE A 139 -3.72 -10.81 7.74
N VAL A 140 -4.57 -9.82 7.45
CA VAL A 140 -4.27 -8.41 7.71
C VAL A 140 -4.20 -8.10 9.20
N VAL A 141 -5.14 -8.63 10.01
CA VAL A 141 -5.20 -8.35 11.45
C VAL A 141 -3.91 -8.83 12.15
N PRO A 142 -3.47 -10.09 12.04
CA PRO A 142 -2.20 -10.53 12.63
C PRO A 142 -0.98 -9.74 12.12
N SER A 143 -0.95 -9.41 10.82
CA SER A 143 0.15 -8.64 10.24
C SER A 143 0.33 -7.28 10.92
N ILE A 144 -0.77 -6.58 11.24
CA ILE A 144 -0.75 -5.30 11.96
C ILE A 144 -0.18 -5.48 13.37
N TYR A 145 -0.59 -6.53 14.09
CA TYR A 145 -0.08 -6.80 15.45
C TYR A 145 1.41 -7.14 15.46
N LEU A 146 1.89 -7.93 14.48
CA LEU A 146 3.31 -8.25 14.35
C LEU A 146 4.17 -7.02 14.10
N ILE A 147 3.68 -6.08 13.26
CA ILE A 147 4.39 -4.84 12.96
C ILE A 147 4.43 -3.93 14.19
N ARG A 148 3.31 -3.82 14.93
CA ARG A 148 3.27 -3.08 16.20
C ARG A 148 4.26 -3.67 17.21
N ALA A 149 4.33 -5.00 17.34
CA ALA A 149 5.26 -5.67 18.23
C ALA A 149 6.73 -5.41 17.83
N LYS A 150 7.06 -5.47 16.53
CA LYS A 150 8.41 -5.13 16.04
C LYS A 150 8.76 -3.66 16.30
N MET A 151 7.82 -2.75 16.12
CA MET A 151 8.03 -1.33 16.36
C MET A 151 8.21 -1.04 17.86
N PHE A 152 7.42 -1.67 18.74
CA PHE A 152 7.58 -1.57 20.18
C PHE A 152 8.94 -2.12 20.64
N ASN A 153 9.35 -3.30 20.14
CA ASN A 153 10.67 -3.85 20.42
C ASN A 153 11.78 -2.91 19.96
N LYS A 154 11.65 -2.31 18.77
CA LYS A 154 12.65 -1.37 18.23
C LYS A 154 12.79 -0.12 19.10
N ILE A 155 11.68 0.45 19.58
CA ILE A 155 11.69 1.62 20.48
C ILE A 155 12.31 1.24 21.82
N ASN A 156 11.89 0.10 22.40
CA ASN A 156 12.42 -0.39 23.67
C ASN A 156 13.92 -0.76 23.60
N THR A 157 14.43 -1.18 22.44
CA THR A 157 15.88 -1.38 22.23
C THR A 157 16.63 -0.10 21.90
N ALA A 158 15.95 0.93 21.39
CA ALA A 158 16.58 2.21 21.05
C ALA A 158 16.74 3.13 22.28
N ASP A 159 15.87 2.98 23.29
CA ASP A 159 15.96 3.70 24.58
C ASP A 159 16.92 3.03 25.59
N LYS A 160 17.29 1.76 25.39
CA LYS A 160 18.31 1.10 26.21
C LYS A 160 19.68 1.67 25.85
N THR A 161 20.37 2.27 26.82
CA THR A 161 21.77 2.69 26.65
C THR A 161 22.63 1.44 26.46
N LEU A 162 23.78 1.59 25.77
CA LEU A 162 24.74 0.48 25.59
C LEU A 162 25.18 -0.13 26.94
N GLU A 163 25.11 0.67 28.01
CA GLU A 163 25.44 0.33 29.39
C GLU A 163 24.43 -0.66 30.00
N GLU A 164 23.12 -0.47 29.81
CA GLU A 164 22.09 -1.42 30.27
C GLU A 164 22.12 -2.75 29.50
N LEU A 165 22.51 -2.70 28.21
CA LEU A 165 22.74 -3.90 27.40
C LEU A 165 23.97 -4.68 27.90
N GLU A 166 25.08 -4.00 28.22
CA GLU A 166 26.25 -4.63 28.83
C GLU A 166 25.92 -5.22 30.20
N GLU A 167 25.16 -4.55 31.06
CA GLU A 167 24.73 -5.11 32.34
C GLU A 167 23.88 -6.39 32.17
N GLU A 168 22.95 -6.42 31.20
CA GLU A 168 22.12 -7.60 30.92
C GLU A 168 22.94 -8.78 30.37
N PHE A 169 23.96 -8.50 29.53
CA PHE A 169 24.90 -9.51 29.04
C PHE A 169 25.89 -9.97 30.13
N MET A 170 26.30 -9.09 31.04
CA MET A 170 27.19 -9.40 32.17
C MET A 170 26.48 -10.21 33.28
N ILE A 171 25.16 -10.06 33.44
CA ILE A 171 24.36 -10.81 34.43
C ILE A 171 24.11 -12.27 34.00
N LYS A 172 24.37 -12.66 32.74
CA LYS A 172 24.26 -14.07 32.30
C LYS A 172 25.57 -14.66 31.79
N PRO A 173 26.29 -15.35 32.69
CA PRO A 173 27.04 -16.52 32.28
C PRO A 173 26.79 -17.67 33.26
N LYS A 174 25.78 -18.48 33.00
CA LYS A 174 25.82 -19.89 33.44
C LYS A 174 25.51 -20.76 32.24
N GLY A 175 26.57 -21.00 31.47
CA GLY A 175 26.61 -22.16 30.58
C GLY A 175 26.21 -23.41 31.37
N VAL A 176 25.68 -24.41 30.67
CA VAL A 176 25.04 -25.62 31.20
C VAL A 176 25.82 -26.26 32.37
N TRP A 177 27.15 -26.16 32.35
CA TRP A 177 28.07 -26.60 33.40
C TRP A 177 27.91 -25.89 34.77
N GLY A 178 27.50 -24.62 34.78
CA GLY A 178 27.29 -23.83 36.00
C GLY A 178 26.03 -24.21 36.79
N LYS A 179 25.06 -24.89 36.16
CA LYS A 179 23.87 -25.44 36.84
C LYS A 179 24.13 -26.82 37.45
N ILE A 180 25.01 -27.63 36.86
CA ILE A 180 25.32 -28.99 37.35
C ILE A 180 26.10 -28.93 38.66
N LYS A 181 27.02 -27.96 38.81
CA LYS A 181 27.84 -27.75 40.01
C LYS A 181 27.08 -27.19 41.23
N GLN A 182 25.78 -26.97 41.12
CA GLN A 182 24.93 -26.52 42.23
C GLN A 182 24.18 -27.67 42.91
N TYR A 183 24.23 -28.88 42.35
CA TYR A 183 23.55 -30.08 42.88
C TYR A 183 24.51 -31.22 43.24
N PHE A 184 25.82 -31.04 43.00
CA PHE A 184 26.92 -31.94 43.38
C PHE A 184 28.06 -31.08 43.94
#